data_AF-A0A658QTG7-F1
#
_entry.id   AF-A0A658QTG7-F1
#
_cell.length_a   1.000
_cell.length_b   1.000
_cell.length_c   1.000
_cell.angle_alpha   90.00
_cell.angle_beta   90.00
_cell.angle_gamma   90.00
#
_symmetry.space_group_name_H-M   'P 1'
#
loop_
_entity.id
_entity.type
_entity.pdbx_description
1 polymer ?
#
loop_
_entity_poly.entity_id
_entity_poly.type
_entity_poly.pdbx_seq_one_letter_code
_entity_poly.pdbx_strand_id
1 'polypeptide(L)'
;MHRFQFVTFAFGKPQTVFRLPQWRWPVTRPYNGFSGGARIRGWQLLRFYQQNGWLYYDDVCSVTGMAGGVGLHNEDYSRPWTAYPVSKRSHTLIHARARYPNAWTEFLANEALSGTWAKGLSHDGGASTADRDCGVVHLLEHAPHPQWVVVPENEFDCR
;
A
#
# COMPACT_ATOMS: atom_id res chain seq x y z
N MET A 1 9.66 -9.76 10.10
CA MET A 1 8.65 -9.26 9.14
C MET A 1 8.87 -7.76 8.98
N HIS A 2 9.41 -7.31 7.84
CA HIS A 2 9.65 -5.88 7.61
C HIS A 2 8.34 -5.21 7.20
N ARG A 3 7.80 -4.33 8.04
CA ARG A 3 6.69 -3.42 7.74
C ARG A 3 7.22 -1.98 7.79
N PHE A 4 6.54 -1.05 7.13
CA PHE A 4 6.81 0.37 7.38
C PHE A 4 6.42 0.69 8.84
N GLN A 5 7.02 1.73 9.38
CA GLN A 5 6.73 2.25 10.70
C GLN A 5 6.15 3.65 10.55
N PHE A 6 5.17 3.95 11.40
CA PHE A 6 4.64 5.30 11.50
C PHE A 6 5.37 6.03 12.62
N VAL A 7 5.98 7.16 12.30
CA VAL A 7 6.69 7.99 13.27
C VAL A 7 6.16 9.40 13.17
N THR A 8 5.35 9.81 14.14
CA THR A 8 4.81 11.16 14.16
C THR A 8 5.85 12.13 14.69
N PHE A 9 6.68 12.65 13.79
CA PHE A 9 7.47 13.85 14.09
C PHE A 9 6.57 15.07 13.92
N ALA A 10 5.99 15.52 15.04
CA ALA A 10 5.43 16.86 15.11
C ALA A 10 6.58 17.89 15.18
N PHE A 11 6.23 19.15 14.96
CA PHE A 11 7.06 20.38 15.09
C PHE A 11 7.59 20.97 13.78
N GLY A 12 6.89 22.01 13.30
CA GLY A 12 7.48 23.09 12.52
C GLY A 12 6.67 23.67 11.36
N LYS A 13 5.67 22.95 10.80
CA LYS A 13 4.92 23.45 9.65
C LYS A 13 3.65 24.20 10.08
N PRO A 14 3.46 25.48 9.67
CA PRO A 14 2.27 26.28 10.01
C PRO A 14 1.01 25.89 9.21
N GLN A 15 1.06 24.86 8.36
CA GLN A 15 -0.05 24.43 7.53
C GLN A 15 -0.82 23.29 8.19
N THR A 16 -2.12 23.49 8.39
CA THR A 16 -3.07 22.44 8.80
C THR A 16 -3.61 21.67 7.60
N VAL A 17 -3.71 22.30 6.43
CA VAL A 17 -4.18 21.69 5.18
C VAL A 17 -3.01 21.29 4.31
N PHE A 18 -2.98 20.04 3.87
CA PHE A 18 -1.89 19.49 3.07
C PHE A 18 -2.36 19.05 1.67
N ARG A 19 -1.48 19.21 0.67
CA ARG A 19 -1.77 18.73 -0.69
C ARG A 19 -1.46 17.24 -0.83
N LEU A 20 -2.37 16.49 -1.45
CA LEU A 20 -2.17 15.09 -1.80
C LEU A 20 -1.43 14.92 -3.14
N PRO A 21 -0.48 13.98 -3.23
CA PRO A 21 0.13 13.59 -4.49
C PRO A 21 -0.93 13.16 -5.51
N GLN A 22 -0.76 13.59 -6.75
CA GLN A 22 -1.74 13.33 -7.82
C GLN A 22 -1.33 12.12 -8.65
N TRP A 23 -2.28 11.24 -8.93
CA TRP A 23 -2.08 10.08 -9.79
C TRP A 23 -2.07 10.51 -11.27
N ARG A 24 -0.94 10.26 -11.94
CA ARG A 24 -0.70 10.69 -13.33
C ARG A 24 -0.71 9.55 -14.35
N TRP A 25 -1.07 8.34 -13.92
CA TRP A 25 -1.12 7.15 -14.76
C TRP A 25 -2.57 6.73 -15.03
N PRO A 26 -2.80 5.77 -15.94
CA PRO A 26 -4.11 5.14 -16.06
C PRO A 26 -4.61 4.55 -14.73
N VAL A 27 -5.93 4.46 -14.57
CA VAL A 27 -6.54 3.86 -13.39
C VAL A 27 -6.07 2.41 -13.26
N THR A 28 -5.63 2.04 -12.04
CA THR A 28 -5.17 0.68 -11.79
C THR A 28 -6.33 -0.32 -11.83
N ARG A 29 -6.07 -1.57 -12.23
CA ARG A 29 -7.11 -2.61 -12.21
C ARG A 29 -7.59 -2.89 -10.77
N PRO A 30 -8.81 -3.42 -10.58
CA PRO A 30 -9.21 -3.93 -9.28
C PRO A 30 -8.26 -4.99 -8.74
N TYR A 31 -8.15 -5.10 -7.42
CA TYR A 31 -7.29 -6.08 -6.75
C TYR A 31 -7.82 -6.37 -5.34
N ASN A 32 -7.90 -7.65 -4.94
CA ASN A 32 -8.39 -8.08 -3.61
C ASN A 32 -9.73 -7.45 -3.19
N GLY A 33 -10.69 -7.34 -4.10
CA GLY A 33 -12.00 -6.71 -3.82
C GLY A 33 -11.98 -5.19 -3.71
N PHE A 34 -10.88 -4.52 -4.03
CA PHE A 34 -10.77 -3.04 -4.06
C PHE A 34 -10.75 -2.52 -5.50
N SER A 35 -11.47 -1.43 -5.74
CA SER A 35 -11.49 -0.75 -7.03
C SER A 35 -10.15 -0.07 -7.36
N GLY A 36 -9.93 0.28 -8.62
CA GLY A 36 -8.75 1.05 -9.03
C GLY A 36 -8.61 2.37 -8.27
N GLY A 37 -9.72 3.10 -8.11
CA GLY A 37 -9.77 4.35 -7.35
C GLY A 37 -9.40 4.17 -5.88
N ALA A 38 -9.90 3.10 -5.23
CA ALA A 38 -9.52 2.74 -3.86
C ALA A 38 -8.00 2.63 -3.67
N ARG A 39 -7.38 1.93 -4.62
CA ARG A 39 -5.94 1.67 -4.61
C ARG A 39 -5.14 2.96 -4.80
N ILE A 40 -5.63 3.84 -5.66
CA ILE A 40 -5.04 5.16 -5.89
C ILE A 40 -5.15 6.01 -4.63
N ARG A 41 -6.32 6.09 -3.99
CA ARG A 41 -6.49 6.84 -2.73
C ARG A 41 -5.55 6.35 -1.63
N GLY A 42 -5.42 5.03 -1.46
CA GLY A 42 -4.45 4.44 -0.53
C GLY A 42 -3.00 4.81 -0.87
N TRP A 43 -2.65 4.83 -2.16
CA TRP A 43 -1.34 5.34 -2.61
C TRP A 43 -1.14 6.81 -2.28
N GLN A 44 -2.14 7.68 -2.51
CA GLN A 44 -2.06 9.11 -2.20
C GLN A 44 -1.75 9.35 -0.72
N LEU A 45 -2.45 8.64 0.19
CA LEU A 45 -2.20 8.72 1.63
C LEU A 45 -0.80 8.25 2.03
N LEU A 46 -0.36 7.10 1.52
CA LEU A 46 0.98 6.60 1.81
C LEU A 46 2.07 7.58 1.36
N ARG A 47 1.94 8.12 0.13
CA ARG A 47 2.89 9.12 -0.39
C ARG A 47 2.84 10.41 0.42
N PHE A 48 1.66 10.85 0.83
CA PHE A 48 1.49 11.99 1.72
C PHE A 48 2.21 11.80 3.05
N TYR A 49 2.08 10.62 3.69
CA TYR A 49 2.80 10.33 4.95
C TYR A 49 4.31 10.26 4.74
N GLN A 50 4.79 9.66 3.65
CA GLN A 50 6.22 9.65 3.32
C GLN A 50 6.77 11.07 3.14
N GLN A 51 6.07 11.92 2.39
CA GLN A 51 6.50 13.30 2.11
C GLN A 51 6.55 14.19 3.36
N ASN A 52 5.78 13.86 4.38
CA ASN A 52 5.81 14.55 5.67
C ASN A 52 6.72 13.88 6.70
N GLY A 53 7.44 12.82 6.31
CA GLY A 53 8.35 12.09 7.20
C GLY A 53 7.64 11.27 8.27
N TRP A 54 6.33 11.04 8.13
CA TRP A 54 5.56 10.28 9.10
C TRP A 54 5.57 8.78 8.86
N LEU A 55 5.89 8.38 7.63
CA LEU A 55 5.95 6.98 7.25
C LEU A 55 7.35 6.66 6.72
N TYR A 56 8.02 5.73 7.39
CA TYR A 56 9.36 5.29 7.07
C TYR A 56 9.40 3.77 6.85
N TYR A 57 10.23 3.32 5.92
CA TYR A 57 10.58 1.92 5.76
C TYR A 57 12.04 1.81 5.35
N ASP A 58 12.70 0.74 5.79
CA ASP A 58 13.99 0.36 5.24
C ASP A 58 13.78 -0.11 3.80
N ASP A 59 14.68 0.28 2.89
CA ASP A 59 14.66 -0.10 1.47
C ASP A 59 15.04 -1.59 1.29
N VAL A 60 14.29 -2.47 1.95
CA VAL A 60 14.50 -3.92 2.04
C VAL A 60 13.17 -4.61 1.77
N CYS A 61 13.19 -5.55 0.81
CA CYS A 61 12.00 -6.29 0.44
C CYS A 61 11.56 -7.21 1.58
N SER A 62 10.37 -6.99 2.12
CA SER A 62 9.76 -7.82 3.17
C SER A 62 9.49 -9.28 2.76
N VAL A 63 9.58 -9.59 1.46
CA VAL A 63 9.35 -10.93 0.91
C VAL A 63 10.65 -11.70 0.77
N THR A 64 11.69 -11.08 0.22
CA THR A 64 12.95 -11.77 -0.13
C THR A 64 14.15 -11.32 0.72
N GLY A 65 14.04 -10.23 1.47
CA GLY A 65 15.13 -9.62 2.24
C GLY A 65 16.13 -8.83 1.39
N MET A 66 15.94 -8.74 0.07
CA MET A 66 16.85 -7.99 -0.79
C MET A 66 16.72 -6.48 -0.56
N ALA A 67 17.86 -5.79 -0.42
CA ALA A 67 17.92 -4.35 -0.37
C ALA A 67 17.77 -3.72 -1.76
N GLY A 68 17.21 -2.51 -1.80
CA GLY A 68 17.13 -1.68 -3.00
C GLY A 68 15.77 -1.72 -3.71
N GLY A 69 15.27 -0.53 -4.05
CA GLY A 69 14.22 -0.34 -5.06
C GLY A 69 12.87 -0.92 -4.65
N VAL A 70 12.48 -0.75 -3.39
CA VAL A 70 11.19 -1.24 -2.89
C VAL A 70 10.08 -0.20 -3.04
N GLY A 71 8.88 -0.68 -3.35
CA GLY A 71 7.64 0.07 -3.30
C GLY A 71 6.70 -0.52 -2.26
N LEU A 72 5.75 0.29 -1.78
CA LEU A 72 4.75 -0.17 -0.82
C LEU A 72 3.64 -0.97 -1.52
N HIS A 73 3.34 -2.14 -0.95
CA HIS A 73 2.27 -3.01 -1.39
C HIS A 73 1.24 -3.20 -0.28
N ASN A 74 -0.05 -3.15 -0.63
CA ASN A 74 -1.15 -3.44 0.28
C ASN A 74 -1.99 -4.60 -0.25
N GLU A 75 -2.31 -5.52 0.65
CA GLU A 75 -3.36 -6.52 0.43
C GLU A 75 -4.73 -5.99 0.85
N ASP A 76 -4.76 -5.09 1.85
CA ASP A 76 -5.96 -4.42 2.34
C ASP A 76 -5.84 -2.90 2.13
N TYR A 77 -6.61 -2.37 1.18
CA TYR A 77 -6.58 -0.96 0.83
C TYR A 77 -7.53 -0.09 1.68
N SER A 78 -8.32 -0.65 2.61
CA SER A 78 -8.99 0.17 3.63
C SER A 78 -8.05 0.55 4.78
N ARG A 79 -6.89 -0.13 4.87
CA ARG A 79 -5.82 0.15 5.83
C ARG A 79 -4.46 0.32 5.13
N PRO A 80 -4.32 1.32 4.24
CA PRO A 80 -3.11 1.49 3.42
C PRO A 80 -1.84 1.69 4.23
N TRP A 81 -1.92 2.20 5.46
CA TRP A 81 -0.84 2.23 6.45
C TRP A 81 -0.59 0.86 7.09
N THR A 82 -0.82 -0.25 6.41
CA THR A 82 -0.40 -1.59 6.85
C THR A 82 0.40 -2.33 5.76
N ALA A 83 0.83 -1.56 4.77
CA ALA A 83 1.64 -1.95 3.63
C ALA A 83 2.96 -2.69 3.95
N TYR A 84 3.50 -3.31 2.93
CA TYR A 84 4.77 -3.99 2.99
C TYR A 84 5.73 -3.39 1.94
N PRO A 85 6.99 -3.08 2.30
CA PRO A 85 7.99 -2.78 1.31
C PRO A 85 8.27 -4.05 0.49
N VAL A 86 8.11 -3.98 -0.81
CA VAL A 86 8.34 -5.10 -1.73
C VAL A 86 9.14 -4.65 -2.94
N SER A 87 10.04 -5.50 -3.41
CA SER A 87 10.74 -5.27 -4.67
C SER A 87 9.75 -5.28 -5.83
N LYS A 88 10.12 -4.68 -6.96
CA LYS A 88 9.31 -4.72 -8.19
C LYS A 88 8.94 -6.16 -8.61
N ARG A 89 9.88 -7.11 -8.47
CA ARG A 89 9.67 -8.53 -8.80
C ARG A 89 8.62 -9.15 -7.89
N SER A 90 8.79 -9.05 -6.58
CA SER A 90 7.82 -9.57 -5.59
C SER A 90 6.46 -8.94 -5.81
N HIS A 91 6.39 -7.62 -6.04
CA HIS A 91 5.14 -6.90 -6.27
C HIS A 91 4.40 -7.44 -7.50
N THR A 92 5.12 -7.67 -8.60
CA THR A 92 4.54 -8.21 -9.84
C THR A 92 4.01 -9.62 -9.62
N LEU A 93 4.78 -10.48 -8.96
CA LEU A 93 4.38 -11.87 -8.70
C LEU A 93 3.19 -11.95 -7.75
N ILE A 94 3.13 -11.10 -6.72
CA ILE A 94 1.97 -10.98 -5.83
C ILE A 94 0.72 -10.66 -6.66
N HIS A 95 0.74 -9.62 -7.49
CA HIS A 95 -0.42 -9.25 -8.33
C HIS A 95 -0.79 -10.32 -9.36
N ALA A 96 0.18 -11.12 -9.81
CA ALA A 96 0.00 -12.11 -10.85
C ALA A 96 -0.28 -13.54 -10.32
N ARG A 97 -0.27 -13.75 -9.00
CA ARG A 97 -0.30 -15.08 -8.36
C ARG A 97 -1.47 -15.97 -8.79
N ALA A 98 -2.66 -15.38 -8.97
CA ALA A 98 -3.85 -16.10 -9.42
C ALA A 98 -3.73 -16.58 -10.88
N ARG A 99 -3.08 -15.78 -11.72
CA ARG A 99 -2.89 -16.09 -13.14
C ARG A 99 -1.73 -17.06 -13.36
N TYR A 100 -0.71 -17.01 -12.52
CA TYR A 100 0.50 -17.83 -12.64
C TYR A 100 0.82 -18.56 -11.32
N PRO A 101 -0.05 -19.49 -10.88
CA PRO A 101 0.09 -20.14 -9.58
C PRO A 101 1.37 -20.96 -9.45
N ASN A 102 1.84 -21.61 -10.53
CA ASN A 102 3.08 -22.39 -10.50
C ASN A 102 4.30 -21.48 -10.29
N ALA A 103 4.37 -20.36 -11.01
CA ALA A 103 5.45 -19.38 -10.85
C ALA A 103 5.43 -18.74 -9.45
N TRP A 104 4.23 -18.53 -8.89
CA TRP A 104 4.08 -18.06 -7.52
C TRP A 104 4.62 -19.07 -6.50
N THR A 105 4.24 -20.34 -6.62
CA THR A 105 4.71 -21.41 -5.75
C THR A 105 6.23 -21.58 -5.82
N GLU A 106 6.80 -21.57 -7.02
CA GLU A 106 8.25 -21.66 -7.24
C GLU A 106 8.99 -20.48 -6.60
N PHE A 107 8.49 -19.26 -6.80
CA PHE A 107 9.03 -18.06 -6.16
C PHE A 107 9.01 -18.16 -4.63
N LEU A 108 7.91 -18.61 -4.04
CA LEU A 108 7.79 -18.78 -2.59
C LEU A 108 8.72 -19.86 -2.03
N ALA A 109 9.04 -20.89 -2.81
CA ALA A 109 9.93 -21.97 -2.42
C ALA A 109 11.41 -21.55 -2.48
N ASN A 110 11.80 -20.81 -3.52
CA ASN A 110 13.20 -20.61 -3.86
C ASN A 110 13.74 -19.22 -3.52
N GLU A 111 12.91 -18.18 -3.55
CA GLU A 111 13.36 -16.78 -3.42
C GLU A 111 12.83 -16.10 -2.15
N ALA A 112 11.69 -16.54 -1.63
CA ALA A 112 11.06 -15.90 -0.50
C ALA A 112 11.64 -16.35 0.85
N LEU A 113 11.72 -15.41 1.80
CA LEU A 113 12.11 -15.70 3.18
C LEU A 113 11.18 -16.74 3.80
N SER A 114 11.74 -17.62 4.65
CA SER A 114 10.98 -18.71 5.27
C SER A 114 9.72 -18.23 5.99
N GLY A 115 9.83 -17.16 6.78
CA GLY A 115 8.74 -16.52 7.54
C GLY A 115 8.12 -15.29 6.88
N THR A 116 8.14 -15.19 5.55
CA THR A 116 7.47 -14.05 4.88
C THR A 116 5.94 -14.13 5.01
N TRP A 117 5.30 -12.98 5.14
CA TRP A 117 3.85 -12.83 5.12
C TRP A 117 3.22 -13.26 3.79
N ALA A 118 3.98 -13.19 2.70
CA ALA A 118 3.51 -13.54 1.37
C ALA A 118 3.04 -15.00 1.26
N LYS A 119 3.57 -15.91 2.10
CA LYS A 119 3.13 -17.31 2.14
C LYS A 119 1.72 -17.50 2.70
N GLY A 120 1.18 -16.52 3.42
CA GLY A 120 -0.18 -16.54 3.94
C GLY A 120 -1.23 -15.98 2.97
N LEU A 121 -0.83 -15.56 1.76
CA LEU A 121 -1.76 -14.98 0.79
C LEU A 121 -2.59 -16.05 0.10
N SER A 122 -3.87 -15.73 -0.12
CA SER A 122 -4.74 -16.57 -0.95
C SER A 122 -4.20 -16.69 -2.37
N HIS A 123 -4.27 -17.89 -2.95
CA HIS A 123 -3.81 -18.17 -4.31
C HIS A 123 -4.70 -17.54 -5.40
N ASP A 124 -5.97 -17.28 -5.11
CA ASP A 124 -6.96 -16.78 -6.08
C ASP A 124 -6.89 -15.28 -6.39
N GLY A 125 -5.96 -14.55 -5.76
CA GLY A 125 -5.81 -13.11 -6.00
C GLY A 125 -6.94 -12.25 -5.40
N GLY A 126 -7.78 -12.84 -4.53
CA GLY A 126 -8.88 -12.13 -3.87
C GLY A 126 -9.90 -11.54 -4.85
N ALA A 127 -10.13 -12.19 -5.99
CA ALA A 127 -10.94 -11.67 -7.10
C ALA A 127 -12.46 -11.64 -6.85
N SER A 128 -12.92 -11.99 -5.65
CA SER A 128 -14.34 -11.99 -5.31
C SER A 128 -14.82 -10.59 -4.91
N THR A 129 -15.64 -9.99 -5.79
CA THR A 129 -16.51 -8.82 -5.58
C THR A 129 -15.83 -7.51 -5.15
N ALA A 130 -15.76 -6.57 -6.09
CA ALA A 130 -15.41 -5.18 -5.85
C ALA A 130 -16.51 -4.50 -5.01
N ASP A 131 -16.48 -4.68 -3.70
CA ASP A 131 -17.49 -4.09 -2.81
C ASP A 131 -16.97 -3.82 -1.40
N ARG A 132 -15.64 -3.84 -1.21
CA ARG A 132 -15.06 -3.41 0.06
C ARG A 132 -15.07 -1.88 0.10
N ASP A 133 -15.85 -1.33 1.04
CA ASP A 133 -15.90 0.11 1.28
C ASP A 133 -14.50 0.64 1.61
N CYS A 134 -14.14 1.67 0.87
CA CYS A 134 -12.87 2.39 0.92
C CYS A 134 -13.11 3.85 0.48
N GLY A 135 -14.29 4.37 0.82
CA GLY A 135 -14.61 5.78 0.69
C GLY A 135 -13.58 6.64 1.41
N VAL A 136 -13.47 7.90 0.98
CA VAL A 136 -12.50 8.85 1.55
C VAL A 136 -12.69 9.01 3.06
N VAL A 137 -13.94 9.17 3.50
CA VAL A 137 -14.30 9.29 4.93
C VAL A 137 -13.81 8.07 5.71
N HIS A 138 -14.14 6.85 5.26
CA HIS A 138 -13.70 5.62 5.92
C HIS A 138 -12.17 5.53 6.04
N LEU A 139 -11.44 5.91 4.98
CA LEU A 139 -9.98 5.92 5.00
C LEU A 139 -9.42 6.92 6.02
N LEU A 140 -9.98 8.12 6.09
CA LEU A 140 -9.52 9.18 6.98
C LEU A 140 -9.88 8.92 8.45
N GLU A 141 -11.04 8.34 8.74
CA GLU A 141 -11.43 7.95 10.11
C GLU A 141 -10.45 6.94 10.73
N HIS A 142 -9.85 6.09 9.90
CA HIS A 142 -8.95 5.03 10.34
C HIS A 142 -7.47 5.37 10.14
N ALA A 143 -7.18 6.52 9.52
CA ALA A 143 -5.84 6.93 9.16
C ALA A 143 -5.01 7.32 10.39
N PRO A 144 -3.76 6.85 10.50
CA PRO A 144 -2.85 7.29 11.55
C PRO A 144 -2.27 8.64 11.15
N HIS A 145 -2.94 9.76 11.46
CA HIS A 145 -2.31 11.07 11.44
C HIS A 145 -2.80 11.92 12.61
N PRO A 146 -2.04 12.95 13.01
CA PRO A 146 -2.47 13.84 14.07
C PRO A 146 -3.82 14.50 13.76
N GLN A 147 -4.61 14.78 14.80
CA GLN A 147 -5.92 15.44 14.66
C GLN A 147 -5.85 16.85 14.08
N TRP A 148 -4.69 17.53 14.18
CA TRP A 148 -4.48 18.85 13.60
C TRP A 148 -4.19 18.83 12.09
N VAL A 149 -4.00 17.65 11.50
CA VAL A 149 -3.80 17.46 10.06
C VAL A 149 -5.16 17.35 9.38
N VAL A 150 -5.46 18.30 8.51
CA VAL A 150 -6.62 18.27 7.62
C VAL A 150 -6.16 17.74 6.27
N VAL A 151 -6.59 16.52 5.93
CA VAL A 151 -6.42 15.97 4.58
C VAL A 151 -7.64 16.36 3.75
N PRO A 152 -7.48 17.20 2.72
CA PRO A 152 -8.60 17.69 1.93
C PRO A 152 -9.22 16.57 1.08
N GLU A 153 -10.46 16.20 1.40
CA GLU A 153 -11.17 15.09 0.74
C GLU A 153 -11.30 15.27 -0.78
N ASN A 154 -11.43 16.52 -1.22
CA ASN A 154 -11.55 16.89 -2.63
C ASN A 154 -10.25 16.75 -3.44
N GLU A 155 -9.13 16.40 -2.80
CA GLU A 155 -7.86 16.14 -3.49
C GLU A 155 -7.59 14.66 -3.78
N PHE A 156 -8.41 13.77 -3.22
CA PHE A 156 -8.39 12.38 -3.62
C PHE A 156 -8.80 12.25 -5.09
N ASP A 157 -8.28 11.21 -5.75
CA ASP A 157 -8.64 10.98 -7.15
C ASP A 157 -10.16 10.78 -7.29
N CYS A 158 -10.80 11.70 -8.02
CA CYS A 158 -12.24 11.78 -8.27
C CYS A 158 -12.66 11.18 -9.62
N ARG A 159 -11.74 10.49 -10.32
CA ARG A 159 -11.98 9.92 -11.66
C ARG A 159 -12.76 8.61 -11.62
#